data_AF-A0A931WRT7-F1
#
_entry.id   AF-A0A931WRT7-F1
#
_cell.length_a   1.000
_cell.length_b   1.000
_cell.length_c   1.000
_cell.angle_alpha   90.00
_cell.angle_beta   90.00
_cell.angle_gamma   90.00
#
_symmetry.space_group_name_H-M   'P 1'
#
loop_
_entity.id
_entity.type
_entity.pdbx_description
1 polymer ?
#
loop_
_entity_poly.entity_id
_entity_poly.type
_entity_poly.pdbx_seq_one_letter_code
_entity_poly.pdbx_strand_id
1 'polypeptide(L)' 'MNKLSIAGLVLAAATAVFAQTKGALPGERAPARFNAKFDASAGVFVIEVRRDWAPFGADRFYNLVKSGFYDCE' A
#
# COMPACT_ATOMS: atom_id res chain seq x y z
N MET A 1 16.85 -56.87 5.57
CA MET A 1 16.88 -56.89 4.09
C MET A 1 15.71 -56.02 3.65
N ASN A 2 15.81 -54.83 3.07
CA ASN A 2 16.87 -54.14 2.34
C ASN A 2 16.99 -52.69 2.78
N LYS A 3 18.24 -52.22 2.79
CA LYS A 3 18.67 -50.84 3.03
C LYS A 3 18.28 -50.00 1.80
N LEU A 4 17.61 -48.87 2.01
CA LEU A 4 17.54 -47.79 1.04
C LEU A 4 17.71 -46.47 1.79
N SER A 5 18.97 -46.02 1.80
CA SER A 5 19.37 -44.66 2.10
C SER A 5 18.77 -43.71 1.07
N ILE A 6 18.14 -42.63 1.53
CA ILE A 6 18.18 -41.35 0.83
C ILE A 6 18.43 -40.29 1.90
N ALA A 7 19.63 -39.72 1.86
CA ALA A 7 20.04 -38.59 2.67
C ALA A 7 19.21 -37.37 2.28
N GLY A 8 18.23 -37.03 3.11
CA GLY A 8 17.54 -35.75 3.03
C GLY A 8 18.42 -34.67 3.62
N LEU A 9 19.17 -33.97 2.76
CA LEU A 9 19.92 -32.77 3.10
C LEU A 9 18.94 -31.73 3.67
N VAL A 10 18.97 -31.54 5.00
CA VAL A 10 18.25 -30.46 5.67
C VAL A 10 19.02 -29.17 5.38
N LEU A 11 18.57 -28.41 4.37
CA LEU A 11 19.04 -27.05 4.14
C LEU A 11 18.16 -26.08 4.93
N ALA A 12 18.63 -25.73 6.13
CA ALA A 12 18.11 -24.62 6.91
C ALA A 12 18.60 -23.28 6.35
N ALA A 13 17.83 -22.23 6.67
CA ALA A 13 18.14 -20.81 6.54
C ALA A 13 17.94 -20.17 5.15
N ALA A 14 16.74 -19.63 4.95
CA ALA A 14 16.54 -18.18 4.97
C ALA A 14 15.05 -17.91 4.78
N THR A 15 14.33 -17.70 5.89
CA THR A 15 13.07 -16.94 5.83
C THR A 15 13.45 -15.53 5.42
N ALA A 16 13.52 -15.26 4.12
CA ALA A 16 13.41 -13.92 3.61
C ALA A 16 12.00 -13.44 4.02
N VAL A 17 11.93 -12.77 5.16
CA VAL A 17 10.86 -11.83 5.45
C VAL A 17 10.98 -10.79 4.34
N PHE A 18 10.32 -11.05 3.21
CA PHE A 18 9.90 -9.97 2.35
C PHE A 18 8.99 -9.15 3.25
N ALA A 19 9.54 -8.08 3.81
CA ALA A 19 8.78 -7.04 4.46
C ALA A 19 7.63 -6.76 3.49
N GLN A 20 6.43 -7.12 3.90
CA GLN A 20 5.23 -6.84 3.15
C GLN A 20 5.22 -5.32 3.05
N THR A 21 5.68 -4.79 1.92
CA THR A 21 5.41 -3.39 1.59
C THR A 21 3.91 -3.28 1.78
N LYS A 22 3.45 -2.31 2.58
CA LYS A 22 2.03 -1.97 2.69
C LYS A 22 1.62 -1.46 1.31
N GLY A 23 1.47 -2.42 0.41
CA GLY A 23 1.70 -2.29 -1.02
C GLY A 23 0.36 -2.40 -1.68
N ALA A 24 -0.11 -1.24 -2.13
CA ALA A 24 -1.34 -1.03 -2.87
C ALA A 24 -2.57 -1.63 -2.19
N LEU A 25 -3.33 -0.79 -1.47
CA LEU A 25 -4.71 -1.11 -1.17
C LEU A 25 -5.43 -1.46 -2.48
N PRO A 26 -6.37 -2.42 -2.47
CA PRO A 26 -7.17 -2.74 -3.64
C PRO A 26 -7.73 -1.43 -4.21
N GLY A 27 -7.39 -1.15 -5.47
CA GLY A 27 -7.56 0.16 -6.09
C GLY A 27 -9.03 0.53 -6.23
N GLU A 28 -9.57 1.21 -5.23
CA GLU A 28 -10.88 1.83 -5.33
C GLU A 28 -10.78 2.98 -6.32
N ARG A 29 -11.74 3.05 -7.23
CA ARG A 29 -11.83 4.16 -8.18
C ARG A 29 -12.30 5.40 -7.42
N ALA A 30 -11.54 6.48 -7.51
CA ALA A 30 -11.93 7.74 -6.91
C ALA A 30 -13.19 8.30 -7.58
N PRO A 31 -14.02 9.05 -6.84
CA PRO A 31 -15.10 9.85 -7.43
C PRO A 31 -14.56 10.82 -8.50
N ALA A 32 -15.46 11.32 -9.36
CA ALA A 32 -15.08 12.30 -10.39
C ALA A 32 -14.45 13.56 -9.78
N ARG A 33 -14.95 13.99 -8.63
CA ARG A 33 -14.45 15.10 -7.82
C ARG A 33 -14.57 14.78 -6.34
N PHE A 34 -13.56 15.13 -5.55
CA PHE A 34 -13.60 15.03 -4.10
C PHE A 34 -12.67 16.05 -3.45
N ASN A 35 -12.92 16.33 -2.17
CA ASN A 35 -12.10 17.24 -1.37
C ASN A 35 -11.35 16.44 -0.31
N ALA A 36 -10.04 16.65 -0.20
CA ALA A 36 -9.21 16.12 0.86
C ALA A 36 -8.80 17.26 1.80
N LYS A 37 -9.23 17.19 3.07
CA LYS A 37 -8.85 18.15 4.12
C LYS A 37 -7.57 17.65 4.80
N PHE A 38 -6.56 18.50 4.86
CA PHE A 38 -5.33 18.27 5.60
C PHE A 38 -5.29 19.19 6.80
N ASP A 39 -5.06 18.60 7.98
CA ASP A 39 -4.77 19.33 9.21
C ASP A 39 -3.26 19.30 9.43
N ALA A 40 -2.58 20.36 9.00
CA ALA A 40 -1.13 20.45 9.12
C ALA A 40 -0.77 21.42 10.25
N SER A 41 0.44 21.26 10.82
CA SER A 41 0.94 22.13 11.89
C SER A 41 0.99 23.61 11.53
N ALA A 42 1.13 23.93 10.23
CA ALA A 42 1.10 25.29 9.71
C ALA A 42 -0.31 25.81 9.38
N GLY A 43 -1.35 24.99 9.57
CA GLY A 43 -2.75 25.34 9.31
C GLY A 43 -3.51 24.28 8.51
N VAL A 44 -4.83 24.44 8.49
CA VAL A 44 -5.74 23.56 7.77
C VAL A 44 -5.92 24.04 6.33
N PHE A 45 -5.82 23.12 5.37
CA PHE A 45 -6.12 23.40 3.97
C PHE A 45 -6.92 22.27 3.31
N VAL A 46 -7.57 22.57 2.19
CA VAL A 46 -8.38 21.62 1.43
C VAL A 46 -7.88 21.56 0.00
N ILE A 47 -7.64 20.34 -0.49
CA ILE A 47 -7.30 20.07 -1.89
C ILE A 47 -8.57 19.57 -2.60
N GLU A 48 -9.01 20.29 -3.63
CA GLU A 48 -10.00 19.77 -4.60
C GLU A 48 -9.28 18.90 -5.62
N VAL A 49 -9.67 17.63 -5.72
CA VAL A 49 -9.11 16.68 -6.67
C VAL A 49 -10.13 16.40 -7.75
N ARG A 50 -9.69 16.54 -9.00
CA ARG A 50 -10.51 16.24 -10.18
C ARG A 50 -9.90 15.09 -10.97
N ARG A 51 -10.68 14.02 -11.13
CA ARG A 51 -10.22 12.78 -11.78
C ARG A 51 -10.07 12.92 -13.30
N ASP A 52 -10.76 13.89 -13.91
CA ASP A 52 -10.66 14.19 -15.34
C ASP A 52 -9.28 14.76 -15.74
N TRP A 53 -8.56 15.37 -14.80
CA TRP A 53 -7.23 15.95 -15.05
C TRP A 53 -6.10 14.92 -14.97
N ALA A 54 -6.20 13.98 -14.05
CA ALA A 54 -5.19 12.94 -13.85
C ALA A 54 -5.83 11.69 -13.22
N PRO A 55 -6.41 10.77 -14.02
CA PRO A 55 -7.23 9.69 -13.49
C PRO A 55 -6.44 8.72 -12.60
N PHE A 56 -5.24 8.32 -13.03
CA PHE A 56 -4.40 7.39 -12.25
C PHE A 56 -3.88 8.04 -10.96
N GLY A 57 -3.53 9.32 -11.02
CA GLY A 57 -3.06 10.08 -9.85
C GLY A 57 -4.16 10.30 -8.82
N ALA A 58 -5.36 10.68 -9.27
CA ALA A 58 -6.52 10.85 -8.41
C ALA A 58 -6.93 9.54 -7.73
N ASP A 59 -6.97 8.43 -8.48
CA ASP A 59 -7.27 7.10 -7.94
C ASP A 59 -6.22 6.68 -6.90
N ARG A 60 -4.93 6.88 -7.17
CA ARG A 60 -3.87 6.57 -6.19
C ARG A 60 -3.97 7.44 -4.94
N PHE A 61 -4.15 8.75 -5.12
CA PHE A 61 -4.23 9.71 -4.02
C PHE A 61 -5.42 9.42 -3.11
N TYR A 62 -6.59 9.16 -3.68
CA TYR A 62 -7.79 8.78 -2.93
C TYR A 62 -7.56 7.55 -2.04
N ASN A 63 -6.93 6.51 -2.60
CA ASN A 63 -6.62 5.29 -1.86
C ASN A 63 -5.59 5.53 -0.75
N LEU A 64 -4.56 6.34 -1.00
CA LEU A 64 -3.55 6.68 0.02
C LEU A 64 -4.15 7.46 1.19
N VAL A 65 -4.98 8.48 0.89
CA VAL A 65 -5.70 9.25 1.92
C VAL A 65 -6.61 8.35 2.74
N LYS A 66 -7.43 7.49 2.10
CA LYS A 66 -8.30 6.54 2.82
C LYS A 66 -7.55 5.57 3.72
N SER A 67 -6.30 5.24 3.37
CA SER A 67 -5.48 4.32 4.15
C SER A 67 -4.72 4.95 5.31
N GLY A 68 -4.90 6.25 5.54
CA GLY A 68 -4.18 7.00 6.57
C GLY A 68 -2.69 7.17 6.27
N PHE A 69 -2.26 7.09 5.00
CA PHE A 69 -0.85 7.21 4.65
C PHE A 69 -0.26 8.60 5.00
N TYR A 70 -1.10 9.63 5.00
CA TYR A 70 -0.71 11.01 5.32
C TYR A 70 -0.94 11.39 6.78
N ASP A 71 -1.45 10.46 7.59
CA ASP A 71 -1.66 10.69 9.02
C ASP A 71 -0.33 10.45 9.75
N CYS A 72 -0.03 11.31 10.71
CA CYS A 72 1.08 11.10 11.63
C CYS A 72 0.62 10.09 12.69
N GLU A 73 1.30 8.95 12.82
CA GLU A 73 1.07 8.02 13.95
C GLU A 73 1.34 8.67 15.32
#